data_AF-A0A0G0YAE3-F1
#
_entry.id   AF-A0A0G0YAE3-F1
#
_cell.length_a   1.000
_cell.length_b   1.000
_cell.length_c   1.000
_cell.angle_alpha   90.00
_cell.angle_beta   90.00
_cell.angle_gamma   90.00
#
_symmetry.space_group_name_H-M   'P 1'
#
loop_
_entity.id
_entity.type
_entity.pdbx_description
1 polymer ?
#
loop_
_entity_poly.entity_id
_entity_poly.type
_entity_poly.pdbx_seq_one_letter_code
_entity_poly.pdbx_strand_id
1 'polypeptide(L)'
;GPWEVTVKTSTAAALITAVAKFGSYVRIVPPEVVAKYGDMSKWYNAVGTGPFLLTDYVPGSQALLPRNPNYWKKNPVGPGTGDQVPYIDALQYLIIPDASTRLAALRTGKLDRMANLTFEDAGQIRKNGDNWSCRCWHIGKTVELEAKAHLPEFLHYLRHHPWV
;
A
#
# COMPACT_ATOMS: atom_id res chain seq x y z
N GLY A 1 21.71 19.99 11.23
CA GLY A 1 22.37 18.75 11.72
C GLY A 1 22.53 17.73 10.60
N PRO A 2 23.12 16.54 10.82
CA PRO A 2 23.32 15.53 9.75
C PRO A 2 22.00 14.96 9.18
N TRP A 3 20.88 15.12 9.90
CA TRP A 3 19.53 14.68 9.50
C TRP A 3 18.65 15.82 8.96
N GLU A 4 19.22 17.01 8.77
CA GLU A 4 18.48 18.19 8.36
C GLU A 4 18.58 18.39 6.85
N VAL A 5 17.43 18.53 6.19
CA VAL A 5 17.34 18.76 4.74
C VAL A 5 16.64 20.09 4.49
N THR A 6 17.33 21.04 3.88
CA THR A 6 16.75 22.34 3.52
C THR A 6 16.27 22.33 2.08
N VAL A 7 14.97 22.54 1.88
CA VAL A 7 14.35 22.62 0.55
C VAL A 7 14.02 24.08 0.25
N LYS A 8 14.56 24.62 -0.84
CA LYS A 8 14.33 26.01 -1.25
C LYS A 8 13.29 26.06 -2.36
N THR A 9 12.28 26.91 -2.20
CA THR A 9 11.26 27.16 -3.22
C THR A 9 11.37 28.57 -3.77
N SER A 10 11.11 28.76 -5.05
CA SER A 10 11.22 30.07 -5.72
C SER A 10 10.13 31.07 -5.35
N THR A 11 8.96 30.61 -4.89
CA THR A 11 7.84 31.46 -4.51
C THR A 11 7.14 30.95 -3.25
N ALA A 12 6.44 31.83 -2.54
CA ALA A 12 5.63 31.46 -1.38
C ALA A 12 4.46 30.51 -1.74
N ALA A 13 3.88 30.64 -2.93
CA ALA A 13 2.85 29.71 -3.42
C ALA A 13 3.42 28.31 -3.69
N ALA A 14 4.65 28.22 -4.20
CA ALA A 14 5.35 26.95 -4.37
C ALA A 14 5.67 26.28 -3.03
N LEU A 15 5.91 27.06 -1.96
CA LEU A 15 6.11 26.52 -0.61
C LEU A 15 4.87 25.77 -0.11
N ILE A 16 3.69 26.37 -0.21
CA ILE A 16 2.43 25.72 0.24
C ILE A 16 2.20 24.42 -0.54
N THR A 17 2.42 24.46 -1.86
CA THR A 17 2.28 23.27 -2.72
C THR A 17 3.32 22.21 -2.38
N ALA A 18 4.57 22.61 -2.13
CA ALA A 18 5.64 21.70 -1.76
C ALA A 18 5.30 20.98 -0.46
N VAL A 19 4.93 21.71 0.60
CA VAL A 19 4.55 21.13 1.90
C VAL A 19 3.38 20.15 1.74
N ALA A 20 2.34 20.53 0.99
CA ALA A 20 1.20 19.64 0.74
C ALA A 20 1.59 18.36 -0.02
N LYS A 21 2.55 18.44 -0.95
CA LYS A 21 3.00 17.29 -1.75
C LYS A 21 4.08 16.46 -1.07
N PHE A 22 4.80 17.01 -0.09
CA PHE A 22 5.91 16.33 0.60
C PHE A 22 5.47 14.98 1.19
N GLY A 23 4.28 14.92 1.78
CA GLY A 23 3.77 13.69 2.39
C GLY A 23 3.38 12.58 1.40
N SER A 24 2.99 12.92 0.18
CA SER A 24 2.38 11.96 -0.75
C SER A 24 3.23 11.65 -1.99
N TYR A 25 4.14 12.55 -2.38
CA TYR A 25 4.88 12.44 -3.63
C TYR A 25 6.40 12.36 -3.47
N VAL A 26 6.93 12.63 -2.27
CA VAL A 26 8.37 12.54 -2.02
C VAL A 26 8.70 11.15 -1.52
N ARG A 27 9.23 10.31 -2.42
CA ARG A 27 9.82 9.01 -2.06
C ARG A 27 11.31 9.21 -1.82
N ILE A 28 11.81 8.69 -0.71
CA ILE A 28 13.25 8.74 -0.40
C ILE A 28 13.93 7.59 -1.11
N VAL A 29 14.91 7.91 -1.95
CA VAL A 29 15.68 6.95 -2.74
C VAL A 29 17.16 7.03 -2.35
N PRO A 30 17.86 5.90 -2.16
CA PRO A 30 19.29 5.88 -1.88
C PRO A 30 20.12 6.49 -3.03
N PRO A 31 20.97 7.51 -2.75
CA PRO A 31 21.75 8.19 -3.79
C PRO A 31 22.75 7.28 -4.50
N GLU A 32 23.29 6.27 -3.82
CA GLU A 32 24.21 5.28 -4.38
C GLU A 32 23.56 4.40 -5.45
N VAL A 33 22.26 4.09 -5.30
CA VAL A 33 21.49 3.32 -6.29
C VAL A 33 21.21 4.20 -7.50
N VAL A 34 20.86 5.48 -7.27
CA VAL A 34 20.66 6.45 -8.36
C VAL A 34 21.95 6.67 -9.14
N ALA A 35 23.10 6.81 -8.47
CA ALA A 35 24.40 6.98 -9.13
C ALA A 35 24.80 5.75 -9.95
N LYS A 36 24.48 4.53 -9.47
CA LYS A 36 24.86 3.27 -10.14
C LYS A 36 23.94 2.91 -11.30
N TYR A 37 22.63 3.08 -11.15
CA TYR A 37 21.64 2.58 -12.10
C TYR A 37 20.97 3.68 -12.92
N GLY A 38 20.99 4.93 -12.44
CA GLY A 38 20.39 6.11 -13.06
C GLY A 38 18.86 6.08 -13.08
N ASP A 39 18.30 5.07 -13.73
CA ASP A 39 16.87 4.87 -13.93
C ASP A 39 16.27 3.96 -12.87
N MET A 40 15.44 4.57 -12.01
CA MET A 40 14.70 3.91 -10.94
C MET A 40 13.30 3.42 -11.40
N SER A 41 12.94 3.58 -12.67
CA SER A 41 11.65 3.10 -13.20
C SER A 41 11.59 1.58 -13.33
N LYS A 42 12.76 0.94 -13.39
CA LYS A 42 12.87 -0.52 -13.52
C LYS A 42 12.63 -1.19 -12.18
N TRP A 43 11.76 -2.18 -12.18
CA TRP A 43 11.35 -2.89 -10.97
C TRP A 43 12.53 -3.50 -10.19
N TYR A 44 13.55 -4.00 -10.89
CA TYR A 44 14.75 -4.59 -10.25
C TYR A 44 15.71 -3.57 -9.64
N ASN A 45 15.55 -2.28 -9.96
CA ASN A 45 16.28 -1.19 -9.32
C ASN A 45 15.47 -0.56 -8.18
N ALA A 46 14.23 -1.01 -7.94
CA ALA A 46 13.35 -0.42 -6.96
C ALA A 46 13.82 -0.73 -5.53
N VAL A 47 14.50 0.24 -4.91
CA VAL A 47 14.95 0.18 -3.53
C VAL A 47 14.31 1.31 -2.74
N GLY A 48 13.79 0.98 -1.55
CA GLY A 48 13.18 1.96 -0.65
C GLY A 48 13.21 1.50 0.80
N THR A 49 12.83 2.40 1.71
CA THR A 49 12.81 2.16 3.17
C THR A 49 11.44 1.65 3.67
N GLY A 50 10.59 1.17 2.76
CA GLY A 50 9.24 0.71 3.04
C GLY A 50 9.18 -0.64 3.78
N PRO A 51 7.97 -1.06 4.20
CA PRO A 51 7.73 -2.29 4.95
C PRO A 51 7.89 -3.57 4.10
N PHE A 52 7.82 -3.47 2.77
CA PHE A 52 7.97 -4.58 1.85
C PHE A 52 9.02 -4.29 0.78
N LEU A 53 9.68 -5.34 0.29
CA LEU A 53 10.72 -5.29 -0.74
C LEU A 53 10.16 -5.90 -2.03
N LEU A 54 10.36 -5.28 -3.19
CA LEU A 54 9.93 -5.86 -4.46
C LEU A 54 10.98 -6.87 -4.93
N THR A 55 10.65 -8.17 -4.93
CA THR A 55 11.61 -9.23 -5.28
C THR A 55 11.33 -9.90 -6.61
N ASP A 56 10.06 -10.01 -7.00
CA ASP A 56 9.68 -10.57 -8.28
C ASP A 56 8.55 -9.76 -8.90
N TYR A 57 8.62 -9.57 -10.21
CA TYR A 57 7.62 -8.87 -10.98
C TYR A 57 7.47 -9.50 -12.35
N VAL A 58 6.29 -10.06 -12.60
CA VAL A 58 5.88 -10.56 -13.91
C VAL A 58 4.92 -9.52 -14.51
N PRO A 59 5.35 -8.78 -15.53
CA PRO A 59 4.54 -7.74 -16.15
C PRO A 59 3.15 -8.24 -16.53
N GLY A 60 2.11 -7.53 -16.08
CA GLY A 60 0.72 -7.87 -16.38
C GLY A 60 0.16 -9.09 -15.64
N SER A 61 0.94 -9.75 -14.78
CA SER A 61 0.49 -10.94 -14.05
C SER A 61 0.56 -10.75 -12.54
N GLN A 62 1.76 -10.57 -11.97
CA GLN A 62 1.91 -10.50 -10.52
C GLN A 62 3.16 -9.75 -10.07
N ALA A 63 3.14 -9.27 -8.83
CA ALA A 63 4.31 -8.79 -8.10
C ALA A 63 4.40 -9.49 -6.74
N LEU A 64 5.59 -9.94 -6.34
CA LEU A 64 5.85 -10.50 -5.03
C LEU A 64 6.65 -9.51 -4.19
N LEU A 65 6.11 -9.20 -3.01
CA LEU A 65 6.67 -8.23 -2.08
C LEU A 65 6.84 -8.85 -0.68
N PRO A 66 7.94 -9.55 -0.39
CA PRO A 66 8.25 -10.04 0.95
C PRO A 66 8.48 -8.91 1.95
N ARG A 67 8.27 -9.21 3.24
CA ARG A 67 8.53 -8.34 4.38
C ARG A 67 9.99 -7.86 4.37
N ASN A 68 10.18 -6.58 4.65
CA ASN A 68 11.50 -6.02 4.92
C ASN A 68 11.91 -6.34 6.38
N PRO A 69 12.91 -7.22 6.62
CA PRO A 69 13.33 -7.58 7.97
C PRO A 69 13.94 -6.38 8.74
N ASN A 70 14.43 -5.37 8.02
CA ASN A 70 15.06 -4.18 8.58
C ASN A 70 14.10 -2.99 8.65
N TYR A 71 12.78 -3.20 8.62
CA TYR A 71 11.84 -2.09 8.71
C TYR A 71 11.88 -1.43 10.09
N TRP A 72 12.06 -0.11 10.10
CA TRP A 72 12.38 0.69 11.29
C TRP A 72 11.16 1.00 12.17
N LYS A 73 9.95 0.93 11.62
CA LYS A 73 8.74 1.35 12.32
C LYS A 73 8.27 0.27 13.29
N LYS A 74 7.85 0.70 14.48
CA LYS A 74 7.18 -0.13 15.48
C LYS A 74 5.72 0.28 15.60
N ASN A 75 4.87 -0.64 16.03
CA ASN A 75 3.46 -0.36 16.27
C ASN A 75 3.30 0.67 17.41
N PRO A 76 2.73 1.86 17.13
CA PRO A 76 2.64 2.92 18.12
C PRO A 76 1.43 2.79 19.07
N VAL A 77 0.40 2.00 18.73
CA VAL A 77 -0.89 1.97 19.48
C VAL A 77 -1.55 0.59 19.37
N GLY A 78 -2.21 0.12 20.44
CA GLY A 78 -3.06 -1.08 20.44
C GLY A 78 -2.39 -2.38 20.94
N PRO A 79 -3.05 -3.54 20.83
CA PRO A 79 -2.41 -4.83 21.13
C PRO A 79 -1.14 -5.00 20.28
N GLY A 80 -0.03 -5.42 20.88
CA GLY A 80 1.28 -5.48 20.20
C GLY A 80 1.98 -4.12 20.09
N THR A 81 1.74 -3.19 21.02
CA THR A 81 2.49 -1.91 21.09
C THR A 81 3.98 -2.19 21.31
N GLY A 82 4.83 -1.69 20.41
CA GLY A 82 6.28 -1.91 20.43
C GLY A 82 6.77 -3.02 19.49
N ASP A 83 5.86 -3.83 18.92
CA ASP A 83 6.23 -4.86 17.95
C ASP A 83 6.71 -4.26 16.63
N GLN A 84 7.59 -4.99 15.94
CA GLN A 84 8.06 -4.60 14.62
C GLN A 84 6.97 -4.90 13.59
N VAL A 85 6.56 -3.87 12.85
CA VAL A 85 5.67 -4.02 11.70
C VAL A 85 6.50 -4.28 10.42
N PRO A 86 5.93 -4.80 9.32
CA PRO A 86 4.57 -5.32 9.16
C PRO A 86 4.40 -6.73 9.77
N TYR A 87 3.16 -7.11 10.09
CA TYR A 87 2.83 -8.42 10.68
C TYR A 87 2.72 -9.56 9.65
N ILE A 88 2.63 -9.24 8.36
CA ILE A 88 2.50 -10.22 7.28
C ILE A 88 3.84 -10.53 6.63
N ASP A 89 4.03 -11.78 6.22
CA ASP A 89 5.31 -12.27 5.68
C ASP A 89 5.59 -11.80 4.26
N ALA A 90 4.55 -11.77 3.43
CA ALA A 90 4.65 -11.30 2.05
C ALA A 90 3.31 -10.76 1.57
N LEU A 91 3.38 -9.87 0.59
CA LEU A 91 2.25 -9.40 -0.18
C LEU A 91 2.43 -9.87 -1.63
N GLN A 92 1.47 -10.65 -2.13
CA GLN A 92 1.38 -10.99 -3.54
C GLN A 92 0.32 -10.11 -4.20
N TYR A 93 0.75 -9.27 -5.13
CA TYR A 93 -0.14 -8.40 -5.89
C TYR A 93 -0.50 -9.07 -7.20
N LEU A 94 -1.75 -9.49 -7.36
CA LEU A 94 -2.24 -10.12 -8.60
C LEU A 94 -2.87 -9.07 -9.52
N ILE A 95 -2.36 -8.97 -10.74
CA ILE A 95 -2.86 -8.06 -11.77
C ILE A 95 -3.95 -8.78 -12.54
N ILE A 96 -5.20 -8.59 -12.12
CA ILE A 96 -6.39 -9.13 -12.79
C ILE A 96 -7.20 -7.94 -13.30
N PRO A 97 -7.14 -7.60 -14.60
CA PRO A 97 -7.79 -6.39 -15.13
C PRO A 97 -9.32 -6.43 -15.07
N ASP A 98 -9.91 -7.61 -15.25
CA ASP A 98 -11.36 -7.80 -15.27
C ASP A 98 -11.96 -7.82 -13.86
N ALA A 99 -12.99 -7.01 -13.64
CA ALA A 99 -13.63 -6.85 -12.33
C ALA A 99 -14.40 -8.10 -11.90
N SER A 100 -15.07 -8.78 -12.84
CA SER A 100 -15.86 -9.97 -12.54
C SER A 100 -14.98 -11.13 -12.10
N THR A 101 -13.80 -11.26 -12.71
CA THR A 101 -12.77 -12.23 -12.37
C THR A 101 -12.18 -11.95 -11.00
N ARG A 102 -11.90 -10.68 -10.66
CA ARG A 102 -11.47 -10.29 -9.30
C ARG A 102 -12.53 -10.65 -8.26
N LEU A 103 -13.80 -10.36 -8.54
CA LEU A 103 -14.90 -10.65 -7.62
C LEU A 103 -15.09 -12.16 -7.41
N ALA A 104 -14.99 -12.96 -8.47
CA ALA A 104 -15.01 -14.42 -8.37
C ALA A 104 -13.80 -14.94 -7.56
N ALA A 105 -12.60 -14.43 -7.81
CA ALA A 105 -11.40 -14.81 -7.08
C ALA A 105 -11.51 -14.48 -5.57
N LEU A 106 -12.06 -13.31 -5.24
CA LEU A 106 -12.39 -12.91 -3.87
C LEU A 106 -13.36 -13.91 -3.23
N ARG A 107 -14.48 -14.23 -3.88
CA ARG A 107 -15.47 -15.19 -3.38
C ARG A 107 -14.90 -16.59 -3.15
N THR A 108 -13.95 -17.02 -3.99
CA THR A 108 -13.26 -18.32 -3.82
C THR A 108 -12.14 -18.31 -2.77
N GLY A 109 -11.85 -17.17 -2.13
CA GLY A 109 -10.76 -17.03 -1.16
C GLY A 109 -9.37 -17.01 -1.78
N LYS A 110 -9.26 -16.81 -3.11
CA LYS A 110 -7.97 -16.62 -3.81
C LYS A 110 -7.40 -15.21 -3.63
N LEU A 111 -8.23 -14.25 -3.26
CA LEU A 111 -7.84 -12.89 -2.92
C LEU A 111 -8.28 -12.58 -1.50
N ASP A 112 -7.37 -12.07 -0.67
CA ASP A 112 -7.70 -11.61 0.68
C ASP A 112 -8.22 -10.16 0.71
N ARG A 113 -7.93 -9.38 -0.33
CA ARG A 113 -8.30 -7.96 -0.46
C ARG A 113 -8.56 -7.61 -1.92
N MET A 114 -9.61 -6.84 -2.16
CA MET A 114 -9.95 -6.29 -3.48
C MET A 114 -10.35 -4.82 -3.35
N ALA A 115 -9.72 -3.96 -4.14
CA ALA A 115 -10.07 -2.54 -4.29
C ALA A 115 -10.96 -2.32 -5.53
N ASN A 116 -11.53 -1.12 -5.66
CA ASN A 116 -12.39 -0.70 -6.78
C ASN A 116 -13.66 -1.55 -6.96
N LEU A 117 -14.33 -1.88 -5.86
CA LEU A 117 -15.66 -2.51 -5.92
C LEU A 117 -16.73 -1.51 -6.31
N THR A 118 -17.76 -1.98 -7.01
CA THR A 118 -18.98 -1.19 -7.22
C THR A 118 -19.86 -1.24 -5.97
N PHE A 119 -20.75 -0.26 -5.82
CA PHE A 119 -21.75 -0.29 -4.74
C PHE A 119 -22.67 -1.51 -4.83
N GLU A 120 -22.97 -1.96 -6.04
CA GLU A 120 -23.78 -3.15 -6.28
C GLU A 120 -23.05 -4.42 -5.81
N ASP A 121 -21.79 -4.60 -6.21
CA ASP A 121 -20.97 -5.75 -5.78
C ASP A 121 -20.78 -5.76 -4.26
N ALA A 122 -20.52 -4.60 -3.66
CA ALA A 122 -20.42 -4.46 -2.21
C ALA A 122 -21.74 -4.84 -1.51
N GLY A 123 -22.88 -4.47 -2.10
CA GLY A 123 -24.21 -4.87 -1.66
C GLY A 123 -24.41 -6.38 -1.73
N GLN A 124 -23.95 -7.04 -2.79
CA GLN A 124 -24.01 -8.49 -2.95
C GLN A 124 -23.11 -9.23 -1.97
N ILE A 125 -21.85 -8.79 -1.80
CA ILE A 125 -20.90 -9.39 -0.84
C ILE A 125 -21.47 -9.32 0.58
N ARG A 126 -22.06 -8.18 0.96
CA ARG A 126 -22.66 -8.01 2.30
C ARG A 126 -23.90 -8.88 2.51
N LYS A 127 -24.70 -9.12 1.47
CA LYS A 127 -25.90 -9.97 1.54
C LYS A 127 -25.57 -11.46 1.62
N ASN A 128 -24.48 -11.88 0.99
CA ASN A 128 -24.08 -13.29 0.97
C ASN A 128 -23.51 -13.80 2.31
N GLY A 129 -23.42 -12.95 3.35
CA GLY A 129 -23.20 -13.39 4.73
C GLY A 129 -21.81 -13.92 5.05
N ASP A 130 -20.85 -13.73 4.15
CA ASP A 130 -19.51 -14.29 4.27
C ASP A 130 -18.55 -13.35 5.02
N ASN A 131 -17.42 -13.92 5.48
CA ASN A 131 -16.29 -13.36 6.26
C ASN A 131 -15.59 -12.10 5.66
N TRP A 132 -16.30 -11.26 4.92
CA TRP A 132 -15.78 -10.09 4.21
C TRP A 132 -16.26 -8.80 4.85
N SER A 133 -15.32 -7.95 5.23
CA SER A 133 -15.60 -6.56 5.61
C SER A 133 -15.52 -5.68 4.37
N CYS A 134 -16.63 -5.05 3.97
CA CYS A 134 -16.65 -4.01 2.95
C CYS A 134 -16.45 -2.64 3.61
N ARG A 135 -15.44 -1.88 3.18
CA ARG A 135 -15.19 -0.50 3.61
C ARG A 135 -15.42 0.46 2.46
N CYS A 136 -15.96 1.62 2.80
CA CYS A 136 -16.20 2.74 1.91
C CYS A 136 -15.33 3.90 2.38
N TRP A 137 -14.50 4.44 1.49
CA TRP A 137 -13.62 5.55 1.76
C TRP A 137 -13.99 6.74 0.86
N HIS A 138 -13.99 7.92 1.46
CA HIS A 138 -14.07 9.17 0.70
C HIS A 138 -12.65 9.69 0.46
N ILE A 139 -12.18 9.60 -0.79
CA ILE A 139 -10.91 10.16 -1.23
C ILE A 139 -11.22 11.42 -2.04
N GLY A 140 -11.32 12.56 -1.35
CA GLY A 140 -11.75 13.82 -1.95
C GLY A 140 -13.19 13.72 -2.46
N LYS A 141 -13.37 13.77 -3.79
CA LYS A 141 -14.67 13.63 -4.45
C LYS A 141 -15.00 12.21 -4.92
N THR A 142 -14.05 11.29 -4.81
CA THR A 142 -14.21 9.90 -5.26
C THR A 142 -14.55 9.02 -4.07
N VAL A 143 -15.51 8.12 -4.24
CA VAL A 143 -15.80 7.08 -3.27
C VAL A 143 -15.16 5.79 -3.74
N GLU A 144 -14.30 5.21 -2.90
CA GLU A 144 -13.66 3.93 -3.18
C GLU A 144 -14.18 2.87 -2.22
N LEU A 145 -14.56 1.72 -2.76
CA LEU A 145 -15.02 0.57 -2.00
C LEU A 145 -13.98 -0.55 -2.06
N GLU A 146 -13.74 -1.16 -0.90
CA GLU A 146 -12.79 -2.26 -0.73
C GLU A 146 -13.45 -3.38 0.07
N ALA A 147 -13.25 -4.63 -0.34
CA ALA A 147 -13.60 -5.81 0.44
C ALA A 147 -12.34 -6.52 0.90
N LYS A 148 -12.38 -7.02 2.15
CA LYS A 148 -11.24 -7.69 2.79
C LYS A 148 -11.73 -8.86 3.63
N ALA A 149 -11.01 -9.98 3.59
CA ALA A 149 -11.24 -11.13 4.46
C ALA A 149 -11.05 -10.77 5.94
N HIS A 150 -11.78 -11.42 6.84
CA HIS A 150 -11.60 -11.31 8.28
C HIS A 150 -10.30 -12.01 8.73
N LEU A 151 -9.15 -11.38 8.49
CA LEU A 151 -7.85 -11.78 9.04
C LEU A 151 -7.57 -10.95 10.31
N PRO A 152 -7.48 -11.55 11.51
CA PRO A 152 -7.32 -10.85 12.79
C PRO A 152 -6.11 -9.90 12.82
N GLU A 153 -4.97 -10.33 12.29
CA GLU A 153 -3.71 -9.58 12.36
C GLU A 153 -3.62 -8.45 11.32
N PHE A 154 -4.26 -8.64 10.16
CA PHE A 154 -4.33 -7.65 9.09
C PHE A 154 -5.28 -6.49 9.42
N LEU A 155 -6.16 -6.61 10.44
CA LEU A 155 -7.14 -5.59 10.79
C LEU A 155 -6.55 -4.40 11.55
N HIS A 156 -5.41 -4.59 12.23
CA HIS A 156 -4.80 -3.53 13.03
C HIS A 156 -3.91 -2.61 12.17
N TYR A 157 -3.06 -3.20 11.33
CA TYR A 157 -2.06 -2.45 10.56
C TYR A 157 -2.68 -1.51 9.50
N LEU A 158 -3.61 -2.00 8.68
CA LEU A 158 -4.24 -1.16 7.64
C LEU A 158 -5.30 -0.19 8.17
N ARG A 159 -5.83 -0.41 9.39
CA ARG A 159 -6.73 0.54 10.04
C ARG A 159 -6.03 1.88 10.31
N HIS A 160 -4.72 1.85 10.51
CA HIS A 160 -3.91 3.03 10.79
C HIS A 160 -3.02 3.45 9.61
N HIS A 161 -2.75 2.55 8.64
CA HIS A 161 -1.90 2.80 7.48
C HIS A 161 -2.60 2.38 6.17
N PRO A 162 -3.51 3.22 5.63
CA PRO A 162 -4.30 2.91 4.44
C PRO A 162 -3.49 2.88 3.13
N TRP A 163 -2.23 3.33 3.16
CA TRP A 163 -1.34 3.36 2.01
C TRP A 163 -0.04 2.63 2.36
N VAL A 164 -0.01 1.36 2.02
CA VAL A 164 1.23 0.64 1.69
C VAL A 164 1.13 0.24 0.23
#